data_AF-W1XTW5-F1
#
_entry.id   AF-W1XTW5-F1
#
_cell.length_a   1.000
_cell.length_b   1.000
_cell.length_c   1.000
_cell.angle_alpha   90.00
_cell.angle_beta   90.00
_cell.angle_gamma   90.00
#
_symmetry.space_group_name_H-M   'P 1'
#
loop_
_entity.id
_entity.type
_entity.pdbx_description
1 polymer ?
#
loop_
_entity_poly.entity_id
_entity_poly.type
_entity_poly.pdbx_seq_one_letter_code
_entity_poly.pdbx_strand_id
1 'polypeptide(L)' 'NTGWRIDYWLTSDRLADKVIKSDMIDSGPRQDHTPIVLEIDL' A
#
# COMPACT_ATOMS: atom_id res chain seq x y z
N ASN A 1 -6.86 -12.47 16.09
CA ASN A 1 -6.44 -11.10 15.80
C ASN A 1 -7.06 -10.65 14.50
N THR A 2 -7.88 -9.61 14.55
CA THR A 2 -8.21 -8.81 13.36
C THR A 2 -6.93 -8.05 12.97
N GLY A 3 -6.56 -8.03 11.70
CA GLY A 3 -5.32 -7.40 11.22
C GLY A 3 -5.26 -5.89 11.49
N TRP A 4 -4.08 -5.30 11.38
CA TRP A 4 -3.83 -3.87 11.55
C TRP A 4 -3.25 -3.30 10.26
N ARG A 5 -3.61 -2.06 9.89
CA ARG A 5 -2.95 -1.34 8.78
C ARG A 5 -1.85 -0.45 9.36
N ILE A 6 -0.60 -0.90 9.28
CA ILE A 6 0.56 -0.18 9.84
C ILE A 6 1.65 0.14 8.81
N ASP A 7 1.49 -0.33 7.58
CA ASP A 7 2.37 -0.04 6.44
C ASP A 7 1.72 0.99 5.51
N TYR A 8 2.48 2.02 5.13
CA TYR A 8 1.97 3.17 4.36
C TYR A 8 2.98 3.68 3.33
N TRP A 9 2.44 4.19 2.21
CA TRP A 9 3.14 5.12 1.34
C TRP A 9 2.71 6.54 1.70
N LEU A 10 3.67 7.42 1.98
CA LEU A 10 3.42 8.85 2.17
C LEU A 10 3.94 9.58 0.94
N THR A 11 3.07 10.33 0.27
CA THR A 11 3.40 11.07 -0.95
C THR A 11 3.27 12.57 -0.72
N SER A 12 4.01 13.36 -1.51
CA SER A 12 3.79 14.80 -1.57
C SER A 12 2.47 15.12 -2.30
N ASP A 13 1.80 16.21 -1.95
CA ASP A 13 0.55 16.65 -2.61
C ASP A 13 0.71 16.78 -4.13
N ARG A 14 1.87 17.28 -4.59
CA ARG A 14 2.18 17.42 -6.02
C ARG A 14 2.23 16.09 -6.79
N LEU A 15 2.31 14.96 -6.08
CA LEU A 15 2.36 13.62 -6.65
C LEU A 15 1.06 12.83 -6.39
N ALA A 16 0.10 13.39 -5.64
CA ALA A 16 -1.12 12.68 -5.26
C ALA A 16 -1.91 12.24 -6.50
N ASP A 17 -2.06 13.14 -7.48
CA ASP A 17 -2.79 12.87 -8.72
C ASP A 17 -2.06 11.93 -9.69
N LYS A 18 -0.79 11.62 -9.43
CA LYS A 18 0.00 10.67 -10.21
C LYS A 18 -0.15 9.22 -9.70
N VAL A 19 -0.76 9.01 -8.53
CA VAL A 19 -0.96 7.67 -7.96
C VAL A 19 -2.04 6.92 -8.75
N ILE A 20 -1.63 5.86 -9.44
CA ILE A 20 -2.53 4.97 -10.19
C ILE A 20 -3.16 3.93 -9.25
N LYS A 21 -2.38 3.40 -8.29
CA LYS A 21 -2.82 2.32 -7.38
C LYS A 21 -2.10 2.38 -6.04
N SER A 22 -2.81 2.11 -4.95
CA SER A 22 -2.21 1.87 -3.63
C SER A 22 -2.99 0.80 -2.86
N ASP A 23 -2.48 -0.44 -2.89
CA ASP A 23 -3.21 -1.61 -2.37
C ASP A 23 -2.32 -2.55 -1.55
N MET A 24 -2.96 -3.41 -0.77
CA MET A 24 -2.31 -4.59 -0.17
C MET A 24 -2.38 -5.77 -1.14
N ILE A 25 -1.29 -6.51 -1.28
CA ILE A 25 -1.23 -7.72 -2.10
C ILE A 25 -1.51 -8.93 -1.20
N ASP A 26 -2.50 -9.77 -1.52
CA ASP A 26 -2.75 -11.00 -0.77
C ASP A 26 -1.46 -11.84 -0.65
N SER A 27 -1.07 -12.14 0.59
CA SER A 27 0.14 -12.84 0.95
C SER A 27 -0.11 -14.26 1.47
N GLY A 28 -1.36 -14.73 1.36
CA GLY A 28 -1.78 -16.05 1.79
C GLY A 28 -2.13 -16.16 3.28
N PRO A 29 -2.45 -17.37 3.76
CA PRO A 29 -2.95 -17.57 5.11
C PRO A 29 -1.84 -17.42 6.15
N ARG A 30 -1.92 -16.32 6.92
CA ARG A 30 -1.05 -15.89 8.04
C ARG A 30 0.31 -15.31 7.65
N GLN A 31 0.35 -13.98 7.62
CA GLN A 31 1.58 -13.19 7.75
C GLN A 31 1.43 -12.18 8.89
N ASP A 32 2.55 -11.79 9.48
CA ASP A 32 2.63 -10.67 10.43
C ASP A 32 2.43 -9.32 9.72
N HIS A 33 2.94 -9.21 8.50
CA HIS A 33 2.76 -8.09 7.58
C HIS A 33 2.40 -8.57 6.18
N THR A 34 1.73 -7.73 5.40
CA THR A 34 1.39 -8.01 4.00
C THR A 34 2.03 -6.95 3.10
N PRO A 35 2.65 -7.33 1.96
CA PRO A 35 3.21 -6.35 1.04
C PRO A 35 2.17 -5.33 0.57
N ILE A 36 2.57 -4.06 0.50
CA ILE A 36 1.78 -2.99 -0.11
C ILE A 36 2.42 -2.56 -1.43
N VAL A 37 1.60 -2.25 -2.43
CA VAL A 37 2.03 -1.80 -3.76
C VAL A 37 1.63 -0.34 -3.95
N LEU A 38 2.50 0.42 -4.62
CA LEU A 38 2.21 1.74 -5.16
C LEU A 38 2.52 1.71 -6.65
N GLU A 39 1.54 2.04 -7.48
CA GLU A 39 1.72 2.29 -8.91
C GLU A 39 1.56 3.79 -9.15
N ILE A 40 2.48 4.40 -9.90
CA ILE A 40 2.56 5.84 -10.10
C ILE A 40 2.99 6.18 -11.53
N ASP A 41 2.38 7.22 -12.11
CA ASP A 41 2.71 7.75 -13.44
C ASP A 41 3.67 8.95 -13.33
N LEU A 42 4.95 8.76 -13.70
CA LEU A 42 6.02 9.74 -13.51
C LEU A 42 6.42 10.49 -14.77
#